data_AF-A0A8T5RUS7-F1
#
_entry.id   AF-A0A8T5RUS7-F1
#
_cell.length_a   1.000
_cell.length_b   1.000
_cell.length_c   1.000
_cell.angle_alpha   90.00
_cell.angle_beta   90.00
_cell.angle_gamma   90.00
#
_symmetry.space_group_name_H-M   'P 1'
#
loop_
_entity.id
_entity.type
_entity.pdbx_description
1 polymer ?
#
loop_
_entity_poly.entity_id
_entity_poly.type
_entity_poly.pdbx_seq_one_letter_code
_entity_poly.pdbx_strand_id
1 'polypeptide(L)'
;MISILKNLKELDKTQHYIDKIRTIAVKEKVYSLLIEMNSLEAKLRLVIFEFKEAQELLAQALNIANKYGLNLLAKRVENEQTELSKNFLKWEKLRTSGGKISERMDLASVDEQIQILLQKRNYLKSISSS
;
A
#
# COMPACT_ATOMS: atom_id res chain seq x y z
N MET A 1 1.05 -17.02 -1.25
CA MET A 1 0.60 -16.07 -0.21
C MET A 1 1.80 -15.77 0.68
N ILE A 2 2.36 -14.57 0.63
CA ILE A 2 3.40 -14.19 1.60
C ILE A 2 2.65 -13.75 2.86
N SER A 3 2.49 -14.67 3.81
CA SER A 3 1.73 -14.44 5.04
C SER A 3 2.51 -13.55 6.02
N ILE A 4 2.50 -12.22 5.81
CA ILE A 4 3.14 -11.25 6.72
C ILE A 4 2.15 -10.72 7.77
N LEU A 5 0.85 -10.84 7.53
CA LEU A 5 -0.20 -10.44 8.47
C LEU A 5 -1.09 -11.64 8.79
N LYS A 6 -0.74 -12.33 9.88
CA LYS A 6 -1.49 -13.45 10.44
C LYS A 6 -2.60 -12.97 11.37
N ASN A 7 -2.48 -11.76 11.90
CA ASN A 7 -3.47 -11.14 12.78
C ASN A 7 -3.26 -9.62 12.85
N LEU A 8 -4.23 -8.92 13.47
CA LEU A 8 -4.22 -7.46 13.61
C LEU A 8 -3.03 -6.91 14.41
N LYS A 9 -2.42 -7.68 15.32
CA LYS A 9 -1.24 -7.20 16.09
C LYS A 9 0.02 -7.06 15.22
N GLU A 10 0.06 -7.71 14.06
CA GLU A 10 1.15 -7.55 13.11
C GLU A 10 1.01 -6.27 12.27
N LEU A 11 -0.18 -5.65 12.28
CA LEU A 11 -0.44 -4.37 11.65
C LEU A 11 0.32 -3.23 12.33
N ASP A 12 0.29 -3.16 13.66
CA ASP A 12 0.98 -2.12 14.43
C ASP A 12 2.50 -2.14 14.19
N LYS A 13 3.07 -3.35 14.14
CA LYS A 13 4.49 -3.53 13.81
C LYS A 13 4.80 -3.05 12.40
N THR A 14 3.90 -3.34 11.46
CA THR A 14 4.04 -2.91 10.06
C THR A 14 3.97 -1.39 9.95
N GLN A 15 3.06 -0.74 10.68
CA GLN A 15 2.94 0.73 10.71
C GLN A 15 4.24 1.39 11.18
N HIS A 16 4.86 0.89 12.25
CA HIS A 16 6.16 1.40 12.72
C HIS A 16 7.25 1.37 11.64
N TYR A 17 7.30 0.32 10.81
CA TYR A 17 8.25 0.25 9.71
C TYR A 17 7.88 1.18 8.55
N ILE A 18 6.59 1.32 8.23
CA ILE A 18 6.10 2.28 7.22
C ILE A 18 6.53 3.70 7.61
N ASP A 19 6.33 4.10 8.86
CA ASP A 19 6.66 5.45 9.34
C ASP A 19 8.17 5.74 9.27
N LYS A 20 8.99 4.76 9.64
CA LYS A 20 10.45 4.84 9.49
C LYS A 20 10.87 5.01 8.03
N ILE A 21 10.30 4.21 7.14
CA ILE A 21 10.63 4.28 5.71
C ILE A 21 10.18 5.62 5.12
N ARG A 22 9.00 6.12 5.48
CA ARG A 22 8.54 7.46 5.06
C ARG A 22 9.49 8.55 5.51
N THR A 23 9.92 8.52 6.77
CA THR A 23 10.86 9.49 7.32
C THR A 23 12.15 9.53 6.51
N ILE A 24 12.70 8.36 6.18
CA ILE A 24 13.89 8.24 5.33
C ILE A 24 13.59 8.72 3.90
N ALA A 25 12.48 8.30 3.30
CA ALA A 25 12.12 8.66 1.93
C ALA A 25 11.95 10.17 1.76
N VAL A 26 11.37 10.86 2.75
CA VAL A 26 11.26 12.33 2.76
C VAL A 26 12.64 12.97 2.89
N LYS A 27 13.45 12.53 3.86
CA LYS A 27 14.79 13.06 4.10
C LYS A 27 15.69 12.94 2.85
N GLU A 28 15.68 11.77 2.23
CA GLU A 28 16.50 11.43 1.07
C GLU A 28 15.83 11.80 -0.26
N LYS A 29 14.65 12.45 -0.24
CA LYS A 29 13.88 12.87 -1.42
C LYS A 29 13.55 11.72 -2.40
N VAL A 30 13.39 10.51 -1.88
CA VAL A 30 13.01 9.32 -2.65
C VAL A 30 11.48 9.23 -2.73
N TYR A 31 10.87 10.11 -3.51
CA TYR A 31 9.40 10.23 -3.58
C TYR A 31 8.71 8.99 -4.13
N SER A 32 9.39 8.21 -4.99
CA SER A 32 8.87 6.93 -5.45
C SER A 32 8.63 5.95 -4.30
N LEU A 33 9.48 5.96 -3.27
CA LEU A 33 9.31 5.12 -2.08
C LEU A 33 8.21 5.65 -1.16
N LEU A 34 8.07 6.98 -1.05
CA LEU A 34 7.00 7.61 -0.28
C LEU A 34 5.61 7.26 -0.84
N ILE A 35 5.46 7.25 -2.17
CA ILE A 35 4.23 6.82 -2.86
C ILE A 35 3.91 5.37 -2.53
N GLU A 36 4.90 4.48 -2.59
CA GLU A 36 4.71 3.06 -2.26
C GLU A 36 4.31 2.83 -0.80
N MET A 37 4.83 3.63 0.13
CA MET A 37 4.44 3.59 1.54
C MET A 37 3.01 4.07 1.76
N ASN A 38 2.55 5.07 0.99
CA ASN A 38 1.16 5.51 1.02
C ASN A 38 0.22 4.45 0.44
N SER A 39 0.57 3.82 -0.69
CA SER A 39 -0.20 2.70 -1.27
C SER A 39 -0.25 1.49 -0.32
N LEU A 40 0.88 1.13 0.31
CA LEU A 40 0.89 0.03 1.29
C LEU A 40 -0.01 0.35 2.48
N GLU A 41 0.14 1.53 3.11
CA GLU A 41 -0.73 1.87 4.23
C GLU A 41 -2.20 1.93 3.82
N ALA A 42 -2.54 2.47 2.65
CA ALA A 42 -3.92 2.48 2.18
C ALA A 42 -4.52 1.07 2.13
N LYS A 43 -3.77 0.09 1.59
CA LYS A 43 -4.20 -1.31 1.56
C LYS A 43 -4.36 -1.91 2.96
N LEU A 44 -3.50 -1.54 3.91
CA LEU A 44 -3.62 -1.95 5.31
C LEU A 44 -4.85 -1.37 5.99
N ARG A 45 -5.19 -0.10 5.71
CA ARG A 45 -6.44 0.55 6.17
C ARG A 45 -7.67 -0.17 5.62
N LEU A 46 -7.65 -0.61 4.36
CA LEU A 46 -8.73 -1.44 3.79
C LEU A 46 -8.93 -2.76 4.52
N VAL A 47 -7.86 -3.43 4.95
CA VAL A 47 -7.93 -4.70 5.69
C VAL A 47 -8.69 -4.55 7.02
N ILE A 48 -8.63 -3.36 7.62
CA ILE A 48 -9.37 -3.01 8.85
C ILE A 48 -10.63 -2.18 8.59
N PHE A 49 -11.06 -2.08 7.33
CA PHE A 49 -12.26 -1.37 6.87
C PHE A 49 -12.25 0.15 7.11
N GLU A 50 -11.07 0.75 7.22
CA GLU A 50 -10.84 2.20 7.29
C GLU A 50 -10.79 2.78 5.87
N PHE A 51 -11.94 2.81 5.19
CA PHE A 51 -12.03 3.17 3.77
C PHE A 51 -11.66 4.62 3.48
N LYS A 52 -12.04 5.53 4.39
CA LYS A 52 -11.81 6.97 4.20
C LYS A 52 -10.32 7.26 4.25
N GLU A 53 -9.64 6.71 5.25
CA GLU A 53 -8.20 6.80 5.45
C GLU A 53 -7.46 6.19 4.26
N ALA A 54 -7.92 5.04 3.75
CA ALA A 54 -7.37 4.44 2.55
C ALA A 54 -7.47 5.37 1.32
N GLN A 55 -8.62 6.01 1.10
CA GLN A 55 -8.81 6.96 0.00
C GLN A 55 -7.92 8.19 0.13
N GLU A 56 -7.80 8.74 1.34
CA GLU A 56 -6.93 9.89 1.62
C GLU A 56 -5.46 9.56 1.35
N LEU A 57 -4.99 8.39 1.77
CA LEU A 57 -3.63 7.93 1.50
C LEU A 57 -3.36 7.74 0.00
N LEU A 58 -4.30 7.15 -0.75
CA LEU A 58 -4.17 7.04 -2.20
C LEU A 58 -4.20 8.40 -2.90
N ALA A 59 -5.01 9.34 -2.43
CA ALA A 59 -5.01 10.71 -2.95
C ALA A 59 -3.67 11.42 -2.70
N GLN A 60 -3.09 11.24 -1.52
CA GLN A 60 -1.75 11.76 -1.21
C GLN A 60 -0.68 11.11 -2.10
N ALA A 61 -0.72 9.80 -2.30
CA ALA A 61 0.16 9.08 -3.22
C ALA A 61 0.08 9.63 -4.65
N LEU A 62 -1.13 9.83 -5.17
CA LEU A 62 -1.35 10.36 -6.52
C LEU A 62 -0.84 11.80 -6.65
N ASN A 63 -1.11 12.65 -5.66
CA ASN A 63 -0.64 14.03 -5.65
C ASN A 63 0.89 14.11 -5.68
N ILE A 64 1.58 13.29 -4.87
CA ILE A 64 3.05 13.20 -4.89
C ILE A 64 3.54 12.71 -6.26
N ALA A 65 2.92 11.67 -6.82
CA ALA A 65 3.30 11.13 -8.12
C ALA A 65 3.20 12.19 -9.23
N ASN A 66 2.09 12.93 -9.28
CA ASN A 66 1.87 14.00 -10.25
C ASN A 66 2.84 15.16 -10.04
N LYS A 67 3.05 15.59 -8.79
CA LYS A 67 3.96 16.69 -8.44
C LYS A 67 5.39 16.44 -8.91
N TYR A 68 5.86 15.19 -8.86
CA TYR A 68 7.23 14.82 -9.23
C TYR A 68 7.34 14.13 -10.60
N GLY A 69 6.29 14.17 -11.43
CA GLY A 69 6.32 13.62 -12.80
C GLY A 69 6.48 12.10 -12.88
N LEU A 70 6.08 11.37 -11.83
CA LEU A 70 6.20 9.92 -11.74
C LEU A 70 4.99 9.22 -12.39
N ASN A 71 4.82 9.45 -13.70
CA ASN A 71 3.60 9.10 -14.44
C ASN A 71 3.17 7.63 -14.34
N LEU A 72 4.12 6.69 -14.36
CA LEU A 72 3.82 5.26 -14.21
C LEU A 72 3.26 4.93 -12.82
N LEU A 73 3.78 5.59 -11.77
CA LEU A 73 3.27 5.44 -10.42
C LEU A 73 1.91 6.13 -10.25
N ALA A 74 1.74 7.32 -10.83
CA ALA A 74 0.45 8.01 -10.85
C ALA A 74 -0.63 7.10 -11.45
N LYS A 75 -0.35 6.51 -12.62
CA LYS A 75 -1.30 5.62 -13.30
C LYS A 75 -1.65 4.39 -12.46
N ARG A 76 -0.67 3.83 -11.75
CA ARG A 76 -0.92 2.68 -10.87
C ARG A 76 -1.81 3.08 -9.69
N VAL A 77 -1.56 4.23 -9.06
CA VAL A 77 -2.37 4.72 -7.94
C VAL A 77 -3.81 5.04 -8.39
N GLU A 78 -4.00 5.61 -9.58
CA GLU A 78 -5.34 5.79 -10.17
C GLU A 78 -6.07 4.46 -10.36
N ASN A 79 -5.36 3.43 -10.82
CA ASN A 79 -5.92 2.09 -10.96
C ASN A 79 -6.30 1.52 -9.57
N GLU A 80 -5.48 1.71 -8.53
CA GLU A 80 -5.79 1.31 -7.15
C GLU A 80 -7.07 2.00 -6.63
N GLN A 81 -7.22 3.32 -6.86
CA GLN A 81 -8.45 4.07 -6.49
C GLN A 81 -9.69 3.57 -7.25
N THR A 82 -9.51 3.29 -8.55
CA THR A 82 -10.57 2.76 -9.41
C THR A 82 -11.01 1.37 -8.94
N GLU A 83 -10.07 0.49 -8.62
CA GLU A 83 -10.35 -0.86 -8.13
C GLU A 83 -11.01 -0.84 -6.74
N LEU A 84 -10.60 0.06 -5.84
CA LEU A 84 -11.31 0.27 -4.57
C LEU A 84 -12.78 0.62 -4.82
N SER A 85 -13.04 1.54 -5.75
CA SER A 85 -14.39 2.01 -6.06
C SER A 85 -15.24 0.91 -6.69
N LYS A 86 -14.70 0.16 -7.66
CA LYS A 86 -15.38 -0.98 -8.32
C LYS A 86 -15.70 -2.11 -7.33
N ASN A 87 -14.83 -2.36 -6.36
CA ASN A 87 -14.99 -3.45 -5.41
C ASN A 87 -15.69 -3.02 -4.11
N PHE A 88 -16.25 -1.81 -4.02
CA PHE A 88 -16.90 -1.30 -2.81
C PHE A 88 -17.99 -2.24 -2.26
N LEU A 89 -18.85 -2.80 -3.12
CA LEU A 89 -19.87 -3.75 -2.67
C LEU A 89 -19.29 -5.06 -2.10
N LYS A 90 -18.14 -5.53 -2.62
CA LYS A 90 -17.45 -6.70 -2.07
C LYS A 90 -16.86 -6.39 -0.70
N TRP A 91 -16.31 -5.18 -0.54
CA TRP A 91 -15.82 -4.67 0.74
C TRP A 91 -16.92 -4.59 1.79
N GLU A 92 -18.08 -4.04 1.44
CA GLU A 92 -19.25 -3.98 2.32
C GLU A 92 -19.76 -5.37 2.71
N LYS A 93 -19.76 -6.31 1.77
CA LYS A 93 -20.10 -7.71 2.05
C LYS A 93 -19.14 -8.34 3.06
N LEU A 94 -17.82 -8.17 2.88
CA LEU A 94 -16.82 -8.70 3.82
C LEU A 94 -16.93 -8.06 5.20
N ARG A 95 -17.25 -6.75 5.26
CA ARG A 95 -17.44 -6.03 6.52
C ARG A 95 -18.64 -6.55 7.30
N THR A 96 -19.78 -6.72 6.63
CA THR A 96 -21.04 -7.18 7.24
C THR A 96 -21.01 -8.67 7.60
N SER A 97 -20.31 -9.51 6.83
CA SER A 97 -20.19 -10.94 7.11
C SER A 97 -19.09 -11.30 8.12
N GLY A 98 -18.26 -10.35 8.53
CA GLY A 98 -17.09 -10.62 9.37
C GLY A 98 -16.01 -11.44 8.67
N GLY A 99 -15.86 -11.27 7.34
CA GLY A 99 -14.94 -12.06 6.50
C GLY A 99 -13.52 -12.16 7.05
N LYS A 100 -12.82 -13.25 6.74
CA LYS A 100 -11.50 -13.56 7.28
C LYS A 100 -10.47 -12.52 6.86
N ILE A 101 -9.45 -12.28 7.68
CA ILE A 101 -8.36 -11.34 7.35
C ILE A 101 -7.68 -11.67 6.03
N SER A 102 -7.55 -12.96 5.68
CA SER A 102 -7.00 -13.41 4.40
C SER A 102 -7.83 -12.94 3.21
N GLU A 103 -9.16 -13.03 3.29
CA GLU A 103 -10.06 -12.57 2.21
C GLU A 103 -9.96 -11.06 2.02
N ARG A 104 -9.78 -10.32 3.11
CA ARG A 104 -9.57 -8.87 3.07
C ARG A 104 -8.21 -8.51 2.46
N MET A 105 -7.15 -9.22 2.84
CA MET A 105 -5.81 -9.03 2.27
C MET A 105 -5.78 -9.32 0.77
N ASP A 106 -6.47 -10.39 0.35
CA ASP A 106 -6.59 -10.76 -1.05
C ASP A 106 -7.34 -9.67 -1.83
N LEU A 107 -8.47 -9.17 -1.30
CA LEU A 107 -9.23 -8.10 -1.95
C LEU A 107 -8.47 -6.77 -2.00
N ALA A 108 -7.65 -6.46 -1.00
CA ALA A 108 -6.78 -5.28 -1.00
C ALA A 108 -5.50 -5.46 -1.84
N SER A 109 -5.24 -6.65 -2.39
CA SER A 109 -3.98 -7.00 -3.06
C SER A 109 -2.75 -6.59 -2.25
N VAL A 110 -2.73 -6.95 -0.95
CA VAL A 110 -1.62 -6.63 -0.03
C VAL A 110 -0.33 -7.36 -0.45
N ASP A 111 -0.45 -8.64 -0.81
CA ASP A 111 0.67 -9.47 -1.24
C ASP A 111 1.36 -8.89 -2.49
N GLU A 112 0.58 -8.43 -3.47
CA GLU A 112 1.10 -7.79 -4.69
C GLU A 112 1.91 -6.54 -4.37
N GLN A 113 1.40 -5.69 -3.48
CA GLN A 113 2.10 -4.48 -3.04
C GLN A 113 3.44 -4.81 -2.37
N ILE A 114 3.46 -5.85 -1.54
CA ILE A 114 4.70 -6.28 -0.89
C ILE A 114 5.68 -6.86 -1.92
N GLN A 115 5.21 -7.63 -2.90
CA GLN A 115 6.08 -8.14 -3.97
C GLN A 115 6.77 -7.01 -4.74
N ILE A 116 6.03 -5.94 -5.07
CA ILE A 116 6.59 -4.74 -5.70
C ILE A 116 7.73 -4.15 -4.84
N LEU A 117 7.50 -4.03 -3.53
CA LEU A 117 8.50 -3.50 -2.60
C LEU A 117 9.74 -4.41 -2.50
N LEU A 118 9.56 -5.73 -2.48
CA LEU A 118 10.65 -6.70 -2.43
C LEU A 118 11.46 -6.70 -3.73
N GLN A 119 10.81 -6.60 -4.88
CA GLN A 119 11.47 -6.49 -6.18
C GLN A 119 12.32 -5.22 -6.26
N LYS A 120 11.77 -4.07 -5.83
CA LYS A 120 12.52 -2.80 -5.74
C LYS A 120 13.73 -2.92 -4.82
N ARG A 121 13.57 -3.52 -3.63
CA ARG A 121 14.69 -3.77 -2.71
C ARG A 121 15.79 -4.61 -3.37
N ASN A 122 15.43 -5.68 -4.07
CA ASN A 122 16.39 -6.56 -4.71
C ASN A 122 17.14 -5.84 -5.85
N TYR A 123 16.42 -5.05 -6.66
CA TYR A 123 17.03 -4.22 -7.70
C TYR A 123 18.01 -3.20 -7.12
N LEU A 124 17.63 -2.52 -6.04
CA LEU A 124 18.52 -1.56 -5.36
C LEU A 124 19.78 -2.24 -4.80
N LYS A 125 19.64 -3.46 -4.28
CA LYS A 125 20.79 -4.25 -3.82
C LYS A 125 21.72 -4.69 -4.94
N SER A 126 21.18 -5.07 -6.10
CA SER A 126 22.01 -5.51 -7.23
C SER A 126 22.84 -4.37 -7.78
N ILE A 127 22.30 -3.15 -7.82
CA ILE A 127 23.04 -1.98 -8.31
C ILE A 127 24.02 -1.40 -7.26
N SER A 128 23.78 -1.59 -5.96
CA SER A 128 24.69 -1.12 -4.90
C SER A 128 25.87 -2.06 -4.63
N SER A 129 25.83 -3.27 -5.17
CA SER A 129 26.87 -4.29 -5.04
C SER A 129 27.75 -4.40 -6.30
N SER A 130 27.53 -3.51 -7.28
CA SER A 130 28.28 -3.36 -8.54
C SER A 130 29.15 -2.12 -8.47
#